data_AF-A0A418UQ75-F1
#
_entry.id   AF-A0A418UQ75-F1
#
_cell.length_a   1.000
_cell.length_b   1.000
_cell.length_c   1.000
_cell.angle_alpha   90.00
_cell.angle_beta   90.00
_cell.angle_gamma   90.00
#
_symmetry.space_group_name_H-M   'P 1'
#
loop_
_entity.id
_entity.type
_entity.pdbx_description
1 polymer ?
#
loop_
_entity_poly.entity_id
_entity_poly.type
_entity_poly.pdbx_seq_one_letter_code
_entity_poly.pdbx_strand_id
1 'polypeptide(L)' 'MTDIPFFFPDNTVLINMAVLGRVDLLERFTRGRGRWCASIEHEWRRSQRILELGGADRQVRGLCGRRFILTRPTMLI' A
#
# COMPACT_ATOMS: atom_id res chain seq x y z
N MET A 1 -5.36 11.92 20.98
CA MET A 1 -5.27 11.29 19.64
C MET A 1 -5.40 9.79 19.87
N THR A 2 -6.41 9.14 19.31
CA THR A 2 -6.55 7.68 19.42
C THR A 2 -5.36 7.02 18.73
N ASP A 3 -4.65 6.17 19.46
CA ASP A 3 -3.40 5.48 19.07
C ASP A 3 -3.67 4.33 18.09
N ILE A 4 -4.40 4.64 17.00
CA ILE A 4 -4.85 3.63 16.05
C ILE A 4 -3.70 3.33 15.09
N PRO A 5 -3.21 2.09 15.02
CA PRO A 5 -2.06 1.75 14.20
C PRO A 5 -2.32 1.99 12.71
N PHE A 6 -1.25 2.33 11.98
CA PHE A 6 -1.28 2.33 10.52
C PHE A 6 -1.36 0.89 9.99
N PHE A 7 -1.98 0.73 8.82
CA PHE A 7 -2.03 -0.53 8.11
C PHE A 7 -1.06 -0.51 6.94
N PHE A 8 -0.20 -1.53 6.86
CA PHE A 8 0.80 -1.68 5.82
C PHE A 8 0.48 -2.91 4.97
N PRO A 9 -0.26 -2.77 3.84
CA PRO A 9 -0.46 -3.89 2.93
C PRO A 9 0.88 -4.30 2.33
N ASP A 10 1.09 -5.61 2.22
CA ASP A 10 2.17 -6.14 1.40
C ASP A 10 1.81 -6.02 -0.09
N ASN A 11 2.77 -6.31 -0.97
CA ASN A 11 2.53 -6.23 -2.41
C ASN A 11 1.48 -7.24 -2.88
N THR A 12 1.39 -8.42 -2.23
CA THR A 12 0.44 -9.46 -2.66
C THR A 12 -1.02 -9.07 -2.37
N VAL A 13 -1.31 -8.42 -1.23
CA VAL A 13 -2.63 -7.86 -0.94
C VAL A 13 -3.01 -6.80 -1.96
N LEU A 14 -2.08 -5.92 -2.35
CA LEU A 14 -2.35 -4.90 -3.37
C LEU A 14 -2.67 -5.52 -4.73
N ILE A 15 -1.89 -6.53 -5.15
CA ILE A 15 -2.12 -7.28 -6.40
C ILE A 15 -3.47 -7.98 -6.36
N ASN A 16 -3.76 -8.73 -5.30
CA ASN A 16 -5.01 -9.50 -5.20
C ASN A 16 -6.22 -8.58 -5.26
N MET A 17 -6.19 -7.45 -4.56
CA MET A 17 -7.29 -6.48 -4.59
C MET A 17 -7.42 -5.78 -5.94
N ALA A 18 -6.31 -5.50 -6.61
CA ALA A 18 -6.31 -4.91 -7.96
C ALA A 18 -6.86 -5.89 -9.00
N VAL A 19 -6.44 -7.16 -8.97
CA VAL A 19 -6.94 -8.23 -9.85
C VAL A 19 -8.44 -8.44 -9.66
N LEU A 20 -8.91 -8.41 -8.40
CA LEU A 20 -10.34 -8.53 -8.09
C LEU A 20 -11.14 -7.26 -8.42
N GLY A 21 -10.47 -6.15 -8.72
CA GLY A 21 -11.12 -4.84 -8.89
C GLY A 21 -11.76 -4.32 -7.59
N ARG A 22 -11.22 -4.71 -6.42
CA ARG A 22 -11.78 -4.42 -5.08
C ARG A 22 -10.86 -3.63 -4.15
N VAL A 23 -10.01 -2.76 -4.72
CA VAL A 23 -9.17 -1.85 -3.92
C VAL A 23 -10.03 -0.90 -3.05
N ASP A 24 -11.29 -0.66 -3.43
CA ASP A 24 -12.27 0.11 -2.64
C ASP A 24 -12.55 -0.51 -1.27
N LEU A 25 -12.60 -1.85 -1.19
CA LEU A 25 -12.82 -2.54 0.07
C LEU A 25 -11.63 -2.35 1.01
N LEU A 26 -10.42 -2.42 0.46
CA LEU A 26 -9.20 -2.20 1.22
C LEU A 26 -9.11 -0.74 1.71
N GLU A 27 -9.53 0.22 0.89
CA GLU A 27 -9.64 1.63 1.28
C GLU A 27 -10.63 1.84 2.45
N ARG A 28 -11.82 1.25 2.36
CA ARG A 28 -12.82 1.29 3.43
C ARG A 28 -12.34 0.61 4.72
N PHE A 29 -11.57 -0.46 4.59
CA PHE A 29 -10.98 -1.17 5.74
C PHE A 29 -9.91 -0.30 6.45
N THR A 30 -9.01 0.29 5.68
CA THR A 30 -7.93 1.11 6.25
C THR A 30 -8.41 2.45 6.78
N ARG A 31 -9.51 3.02 6.25
CA ARG A 31 -10.08 4.31 6.68
C ARG A 31 -9.03 5.44 6.65
N GLY A 32 -8.25 5.51 5.58
CA GLY A 32 -7.19 6.52 5.41
C GLY A 32 -5.88 6.24 6.17
N ARG A 33 -5.80 5.11 6.89
CA ARG A 33 -4.60 4.67 7.62
C ARG A 33 -3.69 3.74 6.81
N GLY A 34 -3.96 3.56 5.51
CA GLY A 34 -3.10 2.78 4.61
C GLY A 34 -1.76 3.48 4.41
N ARG A 35 -0.68 2.73 4.53
CA ARG A 35 0.70 3.20 4.40
C ARG A 35 1.56 2.14 3.76
N TRP A 36 2.64 2.51 3.09
CA TRP A 36 3.57 1.54 2.52
C TRP A 36 5.02 1.97 2.71
N CYS A 37 5.90 0.99 2.83
CA CYS A 37 7.34 1.21 2.84
C CYS A 37 7.85 1.45 1.41
N ALA A 38 9.06 2.01 1.30
CA ALA A 38 9.71 2.20 0.00
C ALA A 38 9.84 0.92 -0.83
N SER A 39 10.09 -0.22 -0.18
CA SER A 39 10.15 -1.54 -0.82
C SER A 39 8.82 -1.91 -1.49
N ILE A 40 7.71 -1.76 -0.76
CA ILE A 40 6.39 -2.10 -1.27
C ILE A 40 5.96 -1.17 -2.41
N GLU A 41 6.27 0.13 -2.35
CA GLU A 41 6.02 1.01 -3.51
C GLU A 41 6.81 0.55 -4.74
N HIS A 42 8.06 0.15 -4.57
CA HIS A 42 8.91 -0.34 -5.66
C HIS A 42 8.34 -1.64 -6.26
N GLU A 43 8.00 -2.61 -5.42
CA GLU A 43 7.42 -3.88 -5.84
C GLU A 43 6.09 -3.69 -6.56
N TRP A 44 5.20 -2.86 -6.02
CA TRP A 44 3.93 -2.53 -6.67
C TRP A 44 4.15 -1.97 -8.07
N ARG A 45 5.02 -0.96 -8.23
CA ARG A 45 5.34 -0.35 -9.54
C ARG A 45 5.89 -1.36 -10.55
N ARG A 46 6.56 -2.42 -10.10
CA ARG A 46 7.04 -3.50 -10.96
C ARG A 46 5.91 -4.46 -11.29
N SER A 47 5.21 -4.99 -10.28
CA SER A 47 4.14 -5.97 -10.44
C SER A 47 2.97 -5.45 -11.26
N GLN A 48 2.51 -4.21 -11.01
CA GLN A 48 1.37 -3.65 -11.74
C GLN A 48 1.65 -3.44 -13.24
N ARG A 49 2.91 -3.29 -13.65
CA ARG A 49 3.29 -3.28 -15.07
C ARG A 49 3.30 -4.68 -15.67
N ILE A 50 3.88 -5.65 -14.96
CA ILE A 50 3.97 -7.04 -15.43
C ILE A 50 2.58 -7.68 -15.56
N LEU A 51 1.68 -7.34 -14.64
CA LEU A 51 0.32 -7.90 -14.56
C LEU A 51 -0.72 -7.01 -15.24
N GLU A 52 -0.30 -5.95 -15.94
CA GLU A 52 -1.18 -5.01 -16.66
C GLU A 52 -2.27 -4.36 -15.77
N LEU A 53 -1.97 -4.13 -14.49
CA LEU A 53 -2.88 -3.57 -13.48
C LEU A 53 -2.85 -2.03 -13.40
N GLY A 54 -2.48 -1.36 -14.50
CA GLY A 54 -2.32 0.10 -14.54
C GLY A 54 -3.58 0.88 -14.14
N GLY A 55 -4.77 0.32 -14.38
CA GLY A 55 -6.04 0.92 -13.98
C GLY A 55 -6.22 1.07 -12.46
N ALA A 56 -5.55 0.25 -11.66
CA ALA A 56 -5.65 0.29 -10.20
C ALA A 56 -4.62 1.24 -9.53
N ASP A 57 -3.59 1.71 -10.26
CA ASP A 57 -2.46 2.44 -9.66
C ASP A 57 -2.90 3.71 -8.93
N ARG A 58 -3.85 4.46 -9.51
CA ARG A 58 -4.37 5.67 -8.87
C ARG A 58 -5.00 5.37 -7.52
N GLN A 59 -5.81 4.30 -7.44
CA GLN A 59 -6.52 3.95 -6.22
C GLN A 59 -5.57 3.40 -5.16
N VAL A 60 -4.62 2.53 -5.56
CA VAL A 60 -3.58 2.02 -4.65
C VAL A 60 -2.71 3.15 -4.09
N ARG A 61 -2.34 4.15 -4.91
CA ARG A 61 -1.62 5.34 -4.43
C ARG A 61 -2.46 6.19 -3.47
N GLY A 62 -3.76 6.33 -3.73
CA GLY A 62 -4.68 7.03 -2.82
C GLY A 62 -4.78 6.35 -1.47
N LEU A 63 -4.90 5.01 -1.48
CA LEU A 63 -4.94 4.16 -0.29
C LEU A 63 -3.68 4.28 0.57
N CYS A 64 -2.50 4.15 -0.03
CA CYS A 64 -1.24 4.02 0.69
C CYS A 64 -0.53 5.37 0.95
N GLY A 65 -0.88 6.41 0.20
CA GLY A 65 -0.25 7.72 0.30
C GLY A 65 1.24 7.72 -0.03
N ARG A 66 2.00 8.62 0.61
CA ARG A 66 3.45 8.70 0.42
C ARG A 66 4.16 7.54 1.12
N ARG A 67 5.17 6.97 0.45
CA ARG A 67 6.02 5.93 1.06
C ARG A 67 6.72 6.45 2.30
N PHE A 68 6.78 5.61 3.33
CA PHE A 68 7.71 5.84 4.42
C PHE A 68 9.11 5.37 4.03
N ILE A 69 10.06 6.24 4.29
CA ILE A 69 11.49 5.95 4.20
C ILE A 69 11.98 5.95 5.64
N LEU A 70 12.36 4.77 6.15
CA LEU A 70 13.05 4.67 7.43
C LEU A 70 14.46 5.23 7.22
N THR A 71 14.65 6.52 7.48
CA THR A 71 15.93 7.22 7.23
C THR A 71 16.92 7.09 8.38
N ARG A 72 16.59 6.36 9.45
CA ARG A 72 17.52 5.99 10.53
C ARG A 72 17.18 4.61 11.11
N PRO A 73 18.18 3.77 11.44
CA PRO A 73 17.97 2.61 12.28
C PRO A 73 17.84 3.13 13.72
N THR A 74 16.64 3.52 14.13
CA THR A 74 16.36 3.54 15.56
C THR A 74 16.01 2.10 15.90
N MET A 75 16.99 1.42 16.51
CA MET A 75 16.87 0.11 17.13
C MET A 75 15.54 0.03 17.89
N LEU A 76 14.56 -0.66 17.30
CA LEU A 76 13.36 -1.10 18.00
C LEU A 76 13.71 -2.48 18.53
N ILE A 77 14.05 -2.48 19.83
CA ILE A 77 14.09 -3.57 20.82
C ILE A 77 14.22 -5.00 20.26
#